data_AF-A0A7W4EV38-F1
#
_entry.id   AF-A0A7W4EV38-F1
#
_cell.length_a   1.000
_cell.length_b   1.000
_cell.length_c   1.000
_cell.angle_alpha   90.00
_cell.angle_beta   90.00
_cell.angle_gamma   90.00
#
_symmetry.space_group_name_H-M   'P 1'
#
loop_
_entity.id
_entity.type
_entity.pdbx_description
1 polymer ?
#
loop_
_entity_poly.entity_id
_entity_poly.type
_entity_poly.pdbx_seq_one_letter_code
_entity_poly.pdbx_strand_id
1 'polypeptide(L)'
;MVVRRKWIWSGWLVAAMLLGNFAIGRTVGDSAQSIRPNGAVIVDSTLRNKDSLENSGNKGSTLQDTAIIEDTVKVLDGRKTLDSRPKHSSRWRNFCDSLGQGWVALSAMILPGSGQILNRDYWKIPIFYATGAGFGYLSWKYHSEYRRLGMQGKSGTLQQQVEWQSEREHAQQLRNTFFIATAATYALSVADALIVHSHGVQSPLAAMVCSGLLPGLGQVYNGSYWKIPIIYGAGFYLVSNIVRYNVLYERYQTALVALLDDDPSTTDEWQGKRSQRDLEYRVDYYRRERDFNAILLALLYAMNVVDAYVDAHLFYWNVDSNLALRMSPEVRPLMGQQNLALSMRLELQF
;
A
#
# COMPACT_ATOMS: atom_id res chain seq x y z
N MET A 1 -0.55 23.98 3.35
CA MET A 1 -1.29 23.58 2.13
C MET A 1 -2.00 22.25 2.41
N VAL A 2 -3.30 22.29 2.74
CA VAL A 2 -4.09 21.09 3.07
C VAL A 2 -4.61 20.47 1.77
N VAL A 3 -3.84 19.56 1.18
CA VAL A 3 -4.29 18.77 0.03
C VAL A 3 -5.41 17.84 0.52
N ARG A 4 -6.59 17.95 -0.09
CA ARG A 4 -7.75 17.09 0.18
C ARG A 4 -7.39 15.62 -0.05
N ARG A 5 -7.00 14.90 1.02
CA ARG A 5 -6.65 13.46 1.08
C ARG A 5 -7.81 12.48 0.77
N LYS A 6 -8.83 12.86 -0.01
CA LYS A 6 -10.04 12.04 -0.20
C LYS A 6 -10.03 11.12 -1.44
N TRP A 7 -9.10 11.31 -2.39
CA TRP A 7 -9.23 10.71 -3.74
C TRP A 7 -8.17 9.68 -4.15
N ILE A 8 -7.13 9.41 -3.34
CA ILE A 8 -5.97 8.63 -3.82
C ILE A 8 -6.16 7.10 -3.77
N TRP A 9 -7.12 6.55 -3.03
CA TRP A 9 -7.03 5.13 -2.64
C TRP A 9 -8.07 4.16 -3.21
N SER A 10 -9.17 4.61 -3.81
CA SER A 10 -10.27 3.70 -4.19
C SER A 10 -10.09 2.97 -5.53
N GLY A 11 -9.26 3.49 -6.45
CA GLY A 11 -9.13 2.90 -7.80
C GLY A 11 -7.89 2.04 -8.03
N TRP A 12 -6.71 2.52 -7.61
CA TRP A 12 -5.43 1.97 -8.09
C TRP A 12 -4.92 0.76 -7.30
N LEU A 13 -5.15 0.68 -5.98
CA LEU A 13 -4.68 -0.47 -5.18
C LEU A 13 -5.46 -1.76 -5.47
N VAL A 14 -6.78 -1.66 -5.64
CA VAL A 14 -7.63 -2.81 -5.98
C VAL A 14 -7.29 -3.32 -7.38
N ALA A 15 -7.04 -2.41 -8.34
CA ALA A 15 -6.60 -2.78 -9.68
C ALA A 15 -5.19 -3.39 -9.72
N ALA A 16 -4.24 -2.87 -8.93
CA ALA A 16 -2.88 -3.41 -8.86
C ALA A 16 -2.83 -4.82 -8.24
N MET A 17 -3.66 -5.10 -7.23
CA MET A 17 -3.78 -6.44 -6.64
C MET A 17 -4.41 -7.47 -7.61
N LEU A 18 -5.32 -7.04 -8.49
CA LEU A 18 -5.89 -7.89 -9.52
C LEU A 18 -4.89 -8.20 -10.66
N LEU A 19 -3.95 -7.30 -10.93
CA LEU A 19 -2.97 -7.46 -12.02
C LEU A 19 -1.68 -8.20 -11.60
N GLY A 20 -1.28 -8.12 -10.32
CA GLY A 20 -0.03 -8.73 -9.85
C GLY A 20 -0.01 -10.26 -9.86
N ASN A 21 -1.16 -10.92 -9.64
CA ASN A 21 -1.24 -12.39 -9.58
C ASN A 21 -1.46 -13.05 -10.96
N PHE A 22 -1.72 -12.28 -12.01
CA PHE A 22 -1.89 -12.82 -13.35
C PHE A 22 -0.55 -13.00 -14.10
N ALA A 23 0.54 -12.44 -13.56
CA ALA A 23 1.86 -12.42 -14.22
C ALA A 23 2.77 -13.62 -13.87
N ILE A 24 2.39 -14.48 -12.93
CA ILE A 24 3.24 -15.62 -12.50
C ILE A 24 2.88 -16.93 -13.25
N GLY A 25 1.81 -16.96 -14.04
CA GLY A 25 1.31 -18.18 -14.70
C GLY A 25 1.33 -18.23 -16.22
N ARG A 26 1.98 -17.28 -16.92
CA ARG A 26 2.00 -17.27 -18.40
C ARG A 26 3.41 -17.14 -18.95
N THR A 27 4.12 -18.27 -18.99
CA THR A 27 5.12 -18.52 -20.02
C THR A 27 4.68 -19.77 -20.77
N VAL A 28 4.67 -19.66 -22.10
CA VAL A 28 4.36 -20.68 -23.14
C VAL A 28 2.95 -20.56 -23.75
N GLY A 29 2.93 -20.18 -25.04
CA GLY A 29 1.84 -20.44 -25.99
C GLY A 29 0.81 -19.31 -26.14
N ASP A 30 1.05 -18.37 -27.06
CA ASP A 30 0.22 -18.25 -28.27
C ASP A 30 0.53 -16.98 -29.07
N SER A 31 0.87 -17.22 -30.33
CA SER A 31 0.94 -16.24 -31.41
C SER A 31 -0.43 -16.13 -32.08
N ALA A 32 -0.72 -14.93 -32.58
CA ALA A 32 -1.75 -14.57 -33.56
C ALA A 32 -3.16 -14.25 -33.02
N GLN A 33 -3.57 -12.98 -33.07
CA GLN A 33 -4.37 -12.43 -34.17
C GLN A 33 -4.83 -11.00 -33.85
N SER A 34 -4.59 -10.11 -34.82
CA SER A 34 -5.11 -8.74 -34.85
C SER A 34 -6.59 -8.75 -35.28
N ILE A 35 -7.46 -8.13 -34.50
CA ILE A 35 -8.82 -7.78 -34.94
C ILE A 35 -9.08 -6.32 -34.56
N ARG A 36 -9.28 -5.50 -35.59
CA ARG A 36 -9.77 -4.10 -35.49
C ARG A 36 -11.27 -4.12 -35.22
N PRO A 37 -11.83 -3.07 -34.61
CA PRO A 37 -13.17 -2.65 -34.98
C PRO A 37 -13.21 -1.19 -35.44
N ASN A 38 -13.71 -1.01 -36.66
CA ASN A 38 -14.39 0.21 -37.09
C ASN A 38 -15.82 0.19 -36.53
N GLY A 39 -16.33 1.33 -36.10
CA GLY A 39 -17.74 1.51 -35.72
C GLY A 39 -17.97 2.86 -35.07
N ALA A 40 -18.35 3.86 -35.88
CA ALA A 40 -18.72 5.20 -35.46
C ALA A 40 -20.15 5.24 -34.88
N VAL A 41 -20.39 6.05 -33.83
CA VAL A 41 -21.65 6.79 -33.61
C VAL A 41 -21.34 8.10 -32.87
N ILE A 42 -21.88 9.19 -33.40
CA ILE A 42 -21.81 10.61 -33.00
C ILE A 42 -22.75 10.88 -31.81
N VAL A 43 -22.30 11.62 -30.78
CA VAL A 43 -23.13 12.60 -30.04
C VAL A 43 -22.26 13.78 -29.56
N ASP A 44 -22.75 14.97 -29.85
CA ASP A 44 -22.23 16.32 -29.66
C ASP A 44 -21.98 16.73 -28.19
N SER A 45 -20.86 17.40 -27.95
CA SER A 45 -20.79 18.54 -27.02
C SER A 45 -19.50 19.32 -27.27
N THR A 46 -19.68 20.47 -27.91
CA THR A 46 -18.95 21.73 -27.68
C THR A 46 -17.79 21.69 -26.67
N LEU A 47 -16.59 22.06 -27.12
CA LEU A 47 -15.69 23.06 -26.51
C LEU A 47 -14.26 22.88 -27.01
N ARG A 48 -13.88 23.55 -28.11
CA ARG A 48 -12.49 24.02 -28.29
C ARG A 48 -12.38 24.99 -29.48
N ASN A 49 -12.24 26.28 -29.20
CA ASN A 49 -11.22 27.08 -29.88
C ASN A 49 -10.86 28.30 -29.02
N LYS A 50 -9.70 28.23 -28.37
CA LYS A 50 -8.86 29.41 -28.12
C LYS A 50 -8.07 29.56 -29.41
N ASP A 51 -8.17 30.73 -30.02
CA ASP A 51 -7.19 31.38 -30.90
C ASP A 51 -7.97 32.22 -31.91
N SER A 52 -8.28 33.45 -31.49
CA SER A 52 -8.61 34.62 -32.32
C SER A 52 -9.15 35.67 -31.36
N LEU A 53 -8.37 36.72 -31.11
CA LEU A 53 -8.80 38.09 -30.86
C LEU A 53 -7.55 38.88 -30.44
N GLU A 54 -6.63 38.96 -31.39
CA GLU A 54 -5.76 40.12 -31.48
C GLU A 54 -6.49 41.15 -32.34
N ASN A 55 -6.52 42.38 -31.85
CA ASN A 55 -6.85 43.61 -32.58
C ASN A 55 -8.33 44.01 -32.70
N SER A 56 -8.80 44.81 -31.74
CA SER A 56 -9.55 46.03 -32.04
C SER A 56 -9.56 46.94 -30.80
N GLY A 57 -8.93 48.10 -30.90
CA GLY A 57 -8.97 49.11 -29.86
C GLY A 57 -10.32 49.82 -29.83
N ASN A 58 -10.87 50.03 -28.64
CA ASN A 58 -11.57 51.28 -28.36
C ASN A 58 -11.53 51.61 -26.86
N LYS A 59 -11.19 52.85 -26.55
CA LYS A 59 -11.13 53.41 -25.19
C LYS A 59 -12.53 53.85 -24.76
N GLY A 60 -12.96 53.44 -23.57
CA GLY A 60 -13.96 54.17 -22.77
C GLY A 60 -15.12 53.35 -22.24
N SER A 61 -15.00 52.81 -21.02
CA SER A 61 -16.12 52.52 -20.08
C SER A 61 -15.64 51.92 -18.73
N THR A 62 -14.52 52.36 -18.16
CA THR A 62 -13.84 51.56 -17.10
C THR A 62 -14.36 51.75 -15.67
N LEU A 63 -15.36 52.61 -15.42
CA LEU A 63 -15.84 52.91 -14.06
C LEU A 63 -17.21 52.31 -13.72
N GLN A 64 -18.03 51.98 -14.73
CA GLN A 64 -19.38 51.43 -14.51
C GLN A 64 -19.35 49.88 -14.45
N ASP A 65 -18.49 49.26 -15.26
CA ASP A 65 -18.33 47.80 -15.28
C ASP A 65 -17.61 47.26 -14.05
N THR A 66 -16.68 48.03 -13.48
CA THR A 66 -15.99 47.69 -12.22
C THR A 66 -16.91 47.81 -11.00
N ALA A 67 -17.78 48.84 -10.97
CA ALA A 67 -18.76 49.01 -9.90
C ALA A 67 -19.81 47.89 -9.88
N ILE A 68 -20.29 47.45 -11.06
CA ILE A 68 -21.26 46.34 -11.15
C ILE A 68 -20.63 45.01 -10.72
N ILE A 69 -19.34 44.77 -11.03
CA ILE A 69 -18.63 43.58 -10.58
C ILE A 69 -18.40 43.61 -9.07
N GLU A 70 -18.02 44.74 -8.48
CA GLU A 70 -17.85 44.85 -7.03
C GLU A 70 -19.16 44.66 -6.26
N ASP A 71 -20.27 45.26 -6.71
CA ASP A 71 -21.57 45.06 -6.06
C ASP A 71 -22.07 43.63 -6.21
N THR A 72 -21.83 42.99 -7.36
CA THR A 72 -22.16 41.57 -7.55
C THR A 72 -21.32 40.68 -6.64
N VAL A 73 -20.03 40.97 -6.47
CA VAL A 73 -19.14 40.24 -5.55
C VAL A 73 -19.58 40.46 -4.09
N LYS A 74 -19.93 41.68 -3.67
CA LYS A 74 -20.42 41.97 -2.32
C LYS A 74 -21.76 41.31 -2.01
N VAL A 75 -22.68 41.24 -2.98
CA VAL A 75 -23.96 40.53 -2.84
C VAL A 75 -23.75 39.01 -2.76
N LEU A 76 -22.80 38.47 -3.52
CA LEU A 76 -22.43 37.05 -3.44
C LEU A 76 -21.71 36.71 -2.13
N ASP A 77 -20.89 37.62 -1.62
CA ASP A 77 -20.21 37.46 -0.32
C ASP A 77 -21.21 37.61 0.84
N GLY A 78 -22.12 38.57 0.75
CA GLY A 78 -23.26 38.72 1.66
C GLY A 78 -24.16 37.48 1.68
N ARG A 79 -24.46 36.88 0.53
CA ARG A 79 -25.19 35.59 0.45
C ARG A 79 -24.41 34.42 1.05
N LYS A 80 -23.08 34.37 0.91
CA LYS A 80 -22.24 33.35 1.56
C LYS A 80 -22.25 33.48 3.08
N THR A 81 -22.33 34.70 3.61
CA THR A 81 -22.40 34.94 5.07
C THR A 81 -23.79 34.64 5.65
N LEU A 82 -24.87 34.86 4.90
CA LEU A 82 -26.27 34.61 5.33
C LEU A 82 -26.66 33.12 5.39
N ASP A 83 -25.90 32.22 4.76
CA ASP A 83 -26.12 30.76 4.85
C ASP A 83 -25.42 30.11 6.06
N SER A 84 -24.82 30.92 6.93
CA SER A 84 -24.15 30.48 8.16
C SER A 84 -25.14 30.20 9.30
N ARG A 85 -26.22 29.45 9.05
CA ARG A 85 -27.06 28.95 10.15
C ARG A 85 -26.21 28.01 11.02
N PRO A 86 -26.19 28.15 12.36
CA PRO A 86 -25.47 27.21 13.22
C PRO A 86 -26.06 25.82 12.98
N LYS A 87 -25.27 24.95 12.35
CA LYS A 87 -25.68 23.59 12.00
C LYS A 87 -25.90 22.86 13.32
N HIS A 88 -27.15 22.63 13.71
CA HIS A 88 -27.48 21.87 14.92
C HIS A 88 -26.83 20.48 14.80
N SER A 89 -25.67 20.29 15.45
CA SER A 89 -24.95 19.03 15.41
C SER A 89 -25.72 18.03 16.26
N SER A 90 -26.02 16.86 15.70
CA SER A 90 -26.70 15.83 16.48
C SER A 90 -25.78 15.34 17.62
N ARG A 91 -26.36 14.92 18.75
CA ARG A 91 -25.59 14.36 19.88
C ARG A 91 -24.63 13.24 19.43
N TRP A 92 -25.08 12.43 18.47
CA TRP A 92 -24.27 11.39 17.83
C TRP A 92 -23.05 11.94 17.08
N ARG A 93 -23.19 13.07 16.36
CA ARG A 93 -22.07 13.69 15.65
C ARG A 93 -20.99 14.15 16.61
N ASN A 94 -21.39 14.84 17.68
CA ASN A 94 -20.44 15.32 18.69
C ASN A 94 -19.75 14.16 19.40
N PHE A 95 -20.47 13.05 19.63
CA PHE A 95 -19.88 11.83 20.17
C PHE A 95 -18.82 11.24 19.23
N CYS A 96 -19.14 10.97 17.96
CA CYS A 96 -18.17 10.42 17.00
C CYS A 96 -16.95 11.32 16.82
N ASP A 97 -17.16 12.64 16.79
CA ASP A 97 -16.08 13.63 16.63
C ASP A 97 -15.24 13.76 17.92
N SER A 98 -15.75 13.31 19.08
CA SER A 98 -15.03 13.28 20.36
C SER A 98 -14.21 12.01 20.60
N LEU A 99 -14.37 10.98 19.78
CA LEU A 99 -13.65 9.72 19.96
C LEU A 99 -12.17 9.91 19.63
N GLY A 100 -11.29 9.55 20.56
CA GLY A 100 -9.86 9.52 20.30
C GLY A 100 -9.47 8.45 19.27
N GLN A 101 -8.35 8.65 18.58
CA GLN A 101 -7.84 7.74 17.54
C GLN A 101 -7.68 6.29 18.02
N GLY A 102 -7.38 6.05 19.30
CA GLY A 102 -7.30 4.69 19.86
C GLY A 102 -8.64 3.95 19.87
N TRP A 103 -9.74 4.63 20.19
CA TRP A 103 -11.07 4.04 20.15
C TRP A 103 -11.53 3.74 18.73
N VAL A 104 -11.18 4.61 17.78
CA VAL A 104 -11.46 4.39 16.35
C VAL A 104 -10.66 3.20 15.81
N ALA A 105 -9.40 3.05 16.23
CA ALA A 105 -8.58 1.89 15.89
C ALA A 105 -9.21 0.60 16.41
N LEU A 106 -9.56 0.56 17.69
CA LEU A 106 -10.19 -0.61 18.31
C LEU A 106 -11.52 -0.95 17.65
N SER A 107 -12.39 0.03 17.40
CA SER A 107 -13.67 -0.25 16.74
C SER A 107 -13.46 -0.83 15.35
N ALA A 108 -12.57 -0.23 14.56
CA ALA A 108 -12.29 -0.68 13.19
C ALA A 108 -11.69 -2.09 13.15
N MET A 109 -10.84 -2.44 14.12
CA MET A 109 -10.28 -3.79 14.24
C MET A 109 -11.35 -4.84 14.58
N ILE A 110 -12.25 -4.54 15.52
CA ILE A 110 -13.27 -5.51 15.93
C ILE A 110 -14.34 -5.66 14.85
N LEU A 111 -14.80 -4.53 14.31
CA LEU A 111 -15.88 -4.47 13.33
C LEU A 111 -15.40 -3.71 12.09
N PRO A 112 -15.00 -4.42 11.02
CA PRO A 112 -14.70 -3.77 9.75
C PRO A 112 -15.91 -2.97 9.27
N GLY A 113 -15.70 -1.73 8.81
CA GLY A 113 -16.79 -0.82 8.47
C GLY A 113 -17.18 0.18 9.57
N SER A 114 -16.86 -0.10 10.84
CA SER A 114 -17.22 0.80 11.96
C SER A 114 -16.51 2.15 11.87
N GLY A 115 -15.24 2.16 11.47
CA GLY A 115 -14.49 3.39 11.28
C GLY A 115 -15.04 4.26 10.13
N GLN A 116 -15.59 3.65 9.07
CA GLN A 116 -16.28 4.37 8.00
C GLN A 116 -17.58 5.01 8.50
N ILE A 117 -18.28 4.38 9.43
CA ILE A 117 -19.47 4.94 10.11
C ILE A 117 -19.07 6.15 10.94
N LEU A 118 -18.00 6.04 11.73
CA LEU A 118 -17.47 7.15 12.54
C LEU A 118 -17.05 8.33 11.66
N ASN A 119 -16.43 8.05 10.51
CA ASN A 119 -15.99 9.05 9.53
C ASN A 119 -17.08 9.54 8.58
N ARG A 120 -18.29 8.98 8.66
CA ARG A 120 -19.46 9.30 7.80
C ARG A 120 -19.25 9.01 6.30
N ASP A 121 -18.32 8.13 5.97
CA ASP A 121 -18.04 7.67 4.61
C ASP A 121 -18.82 6.37 4.31
N TYR A 122 -20.14 6.39 4.53
CA TYR A 122 -21.00 5.20 4.44
C TYR A 122 -20.99 4.53 3.06
N TRP A 123 -20.77 5.32 2.01
CA TRP A 123 -20.73 4.82 0.63
C TRP A 123 -19.60 3.81 0.39
N LYS A 124 -18.56 3.79 1.24
CA LYS A 124 -17.46 2.82 1.15
C LYS A 124 -17.83 1.46 1.75
N ILE A 125 -18.82 1.40 2.65
CA ILE A 125 -19.20 0.18 3.37
C ILE A 125 -19.64 -0.92 2.40
N PRO A 126 -20.55 -0.66 1.43
CA PRO A 126 -20.94 -1.71 0.47
C PRO A 126 -19.76 -2.27 -0.32
N ILE A 127 -18.76 -1.46 -0.64
CA ILE A 127 -17.58 -1.89 -1.40
C ILE A 127 -16.74 -2.85 -0.55
N PHE A 128 -16.37 -2.46 0.68
CA PHE A 128 -15.57 -3.32 1.55
C PHE A 128 -16.27 -4.63 1.88
N TYR A 129 -17.58 -4.60 2.13
CA TYR A 129 -18.35 -5.80 2.40
C TYR A 129 -18.53 -6.68 1.16
N ALA A 130 -18.83 -6.10 0.00
CA ALA A 130 -18.95 -6.87 -1.24
C ALA A 130 -17.63 -7.55 -1.63
N THR A 131 -16.52 -6.81 -1.57
CA THR A 131 -15.19 -7.35 -1.87
C THR A 131 -14.75 -8.39 -0.83
N GLY A 132 -14.88 -8.08 0.47
CA GLY A 132 -14.52 -9.01 1.55
C GLY A 132 -15.35 -10.29 1.54
N ALA A 133 -16.67 -10.18 1.39
CA ALA A 133 -17.56 -11.34 1.30
C ALA A 133 -17.33 -12.14 0.00
N GLY A 134 -17.11 -11.46 -1.13
CA GLY A 134 -16.81 -12.11 -2.40
C GLY A 134 -15.53 -12.95 -2.34
N PHE A 135 -14.42 -12.36 -1.87
CA PHE A 135 -13.17 -13.09 -1.69
C PHE A 135 -13.26 -14.17 -0.61
N GLY A 136 -13.97 -13.90 0.49
CA GLY A 136 -14.22 -14.91 1.53
C GLY A 136 -14.99 -16.12 1.01
N TYR A 137 -16.03 -15.88 0.21
CA TYR A 137 -16.81 -16.94 -0.45
C TYR A 137 -15.96 -17.75 -1.43
N LEU A 138 -15.16 -17.08 -2.27
CA LEU A 138 -14.26 -17.76 -3.20
C LEU A 138 -13.20 -18.58 -2.44
N SER A 139 -12.61 -18.03 -1.39
CA SER A 139 -11.69 -18.75 -0.50
C SER A 139 -12.33 -20.01 0.07
N TRP A 140 -13.56 -19.90 0.60
CA TRP A 140 -14.30 -21.05 1.13
C TRP A 140 -14.64 -22.09 0.04
N LYS A 141 -15.08 -21.64 -1.13
CA LYS A 141 -15.36 -22.50 -2.29
C LYS A 141 -14.12 -23.31 -2.69
N TYR A 142 -12.98 -22.64 -2.95
CA TYR A 142 -11.74 -23.33 -3.33
C TYR A 142 -11.15 -24.15 -2.18
N HIS A 143 -11.36 -23.75 -0.92
CA HIS A 143 -11.00 -24.58 0.23
C HIS A 143 -11.81 -25.87 0.28
N SER A 144 -13.12 -25.81 0.00
CA SER A 144 -13.96 -27.01 -0.10
C SER A 144 -13.50 -27.93 -1.22
N GLU A 145 -13.11 -27.37 -2.37
CA GLU A 145 -12.64 -28.12 -3.53
C GLU A 145 -11.29 -28.80 -3.25
N TYR A 146 -10.34 -28.06 -2.64
CA TYR A 146 -9.07 -28.61 -2.20
C TYR A 146 -9.26 -29.80 -1.23
N ARG A 147 -10.22 -29.70 -0.30
CA ARG A 147 -10.55 -30.81 0.61
C ARG A 147 -11.16 -32.00 -0.12
N ARG A 148 -12.05 -31.77 -1.09
CA ARG A 148 -12.67 -32.83 -1.91
C ARG A 148 -11.62 -33.60 -2.71
N LEU A 149 -10.72 -32.90 -3.39
CA LEU A 149 -9.63 -33.51 -4.15
C LEU A 149 -8.68 -34.31 -3.25
N GLY A 150 -8.46 -33.86 -2.00
CA GLY A 150 -7.69 -34.61 -1.01
C GLY A 150 -8.31 -35.96 -0.62
N MET A 151 -9.64 -36.09 -0.68
CA MET A 151 -10.36 -37.31 -0.31
C MET A 151 -10.39 -38.36 -1.43
N GLN A 152 -10.20 -37.96 -2.70
CA GLN A 152 -10.24 -38.88 -3.85
C GLN A 152 -8.99 -39.76 -3.98
N GLY A 153 -7.89 -39.39 -3.31
CA GLY A 153 -6.64 -40.16 -3.30
C GLY A 153 -5.94 -40.22 -4.68
N LYS A 154 -4.71 -40.72 -4.71
CA LYS A 154 -3.93 -40.91 -5.94
C LYS A 154 -4.38 -42.19 -6.68
N SER A 155 -5.58 -42.22 -7.22
CA SER A 155 -6.14 -43.40 -7.90
C SER A 155 -6.19 -43.18 -9.41
N GLY A 156 -5.52 -44.01 -10.22
CA GLY A 156 -5.57 -43.94 -11.69
C GLY A 156 -4.23 -44.11 -12.42
N THR A 157 -4.24 -43.92 -13.74
CA THR A 157 -3.05 -43.93 -14.60
C THR A 157 -2.11 -42.74 -14.30
N LEU A 158 -0.84 -42.79 -14.70
CA LEU A 158 0.14 -41.72 -14.45
C LEU A 158 -0.35 -40.35 -14.92
N GLN A 159 -1.01 -40.29 -16.09
CA GLN A 159 -1.59 -39.06 -16.64
C GLN A 159 -2.67 -38.47 -15.71
N GLN A 160 -3.56 -39.31 -15.18
CA GLN A 160 -4.61 -38.90 -14.24
C GLN A 160 -4.01 -38.44 -12.90
N GLN A 161 -2.90 -39.05 -12.46
CA GLN A 161 -2.21 -38.63 -11.24
C GLN A 161 -1.56 -37.26 -11.39
N VAL A 162 -0.95 -36.96 -12.54
CA VAL A 162 -0.37 -35.64 -12.84
C VAL A 162 -1.47 -34.58 -12.92
N GLU A 163 -2.60 -34.90 -13.56
CA GLU A 163 -3.76 -33.99 -13.64
C GLU A 163 -4.33 -33.68 -12.25
N TRP A 164 -4.54 -34.71 -11.42
CA TRP A 164 -4.99 -34.54 -10.04
C TRP A 164 -4.01 -33.71 -9.19
N GLN A 165 -2.70 -33.86 -9.39
CA GLN A 165 -1.70 -33.04 -8.69
C GLN A 165 -1.82 -31.58 -9.12
N SER A 166 -1.91 -31.31 -10.42
CA SER A 166 -2.08 -29.97 -10.99
C SER A 166 -3.36 -29.29 -10.47
N GLU A 167 -4.48 -30.00 -10.45
CA GLU A 167 -5.76 -29.48 -9.93
C GLU A 167 -5.68 -29.12 -8.45
N ARG A 168 -5.04 -29.97 -7.64
CA ARG A 168 -4.85 -29.71 -6.21
C ARG A 168 -3.97 -28.51 -5.96
N GLU A 169 -2.87 -28.39 -6.70
CA GLU A 169 -1.97 -27.25 -6.61
C GLU A 169 -2.69 -25.95 -7.01
N HIS A 170 -3.43 -25.97 -8.11
CA HIS A 170 -4.22 -24.83 -8.57
C HIS A 170 -5.30 -24.43 -7.55
N ALA A 171 -6.05 -25.40 -6.99
CA ALA A 171 -7.04 -25.14 -5.95
C ALA A 171 -6.41 -24.57 -4.67
N GLN A 172 -5.23 -25.05 -4.29
CA GLN A 172 -4.46 -24.52 -3.16
C GLN A 172 -3.99 -23.08 -3.40
N GLN A 173 -3.48 -22.78 -4.60
CA GLN A 173 -3.04 -21.44 -4.97
C GLN A 173 -4.21 -20.45 -4.99
N LEU A 174 -5.35 -20.82 -5.56
CA LEU A 174 -6.55 -19.98 -5.59
C LEU A 174 -7.09 -19.73 -4.17
N ARG A 175 -7.20 -20.77 -3.34
CA ARG A 175 -7.59 -20.63 -1.93
C ARG A 175 -6.70 -19.63 -1.21
N ASN A 176 -5.38 -19.81 -1.29
CA ASN A 176 -4.42 -18.94 -0.60
C ASN A 176 -4.51 -17.50 -1.12
N THR A 177 -4.65 -17.31 -2.43
CA THR A 177 -4.80 -16.00 -3.07
C THR A 177 -6.02 -15.26 -2.55
N PHE A 178 -7.20 -15.90 -2.56
CA PHE A 178 -8.43 -15.27 -2.10
C PHE A 178 -8.45 -15.04 -0.59
N PHE A 179 -7.82 -15.93 0.19
CA PHE A 179 -7.63 -15.72 1.62
C PHE A 179 -6.78 -14.46 1.89
N ILE A 180 -5.64 -14.32 1.21
CA ILE A 180 -4.78 -13.13 1.31
C ILE A 180 -5.53 -11.88 0.86
N ALA A 181 -6.28 -11.95 -0.25
CA ALA A 181 -7.07 -10.83 -0.75
C ALA A 181 -8.16 -10.39 0.25
N THR A 182 -8.79 -11.35 0.95
CA THR A 182 -9.76 -11.08 2.02
C THR A 182 -9.10 -10.37 3.19
N ALA A 183 -7.96 -10.89 3.67
CA ALA A 183 -7.20 -10.29 4.76
C ALA A 183 -6.69 -8.88 4.40
N ALA A 184 -6.21 -8.68 3.18
CA ALA A 184 -5.77 -7.38 2.67
C ALA A 184 -6.94 -6.39 2.58
N THR A 185 -8.12 -6.83 2.10
CA THR A 185 -9.33 -5.98 2.04
C THR A 185 -9.72 -5.52 3.45
N TYR A 186 -9.68 -6.42 4.42
CA TYR A 186 -9.91 -6.08 5.83
C TYR A 186 -8.90 -5.05 6.34
N ALA A 187 -7.60 -5.31 6.17
CA ALA A 187 -6.54 -4.41 6.60
C ALA A 187 -6.65 -3.00 5.98
N LEU A 188 -6.94 -2.93 4.67
CA LEU A 188 -7.16 -1.68 3.95
C LEU A 188 -8.40 -0.92 4.47
N SER A 189 -9.47 -1.63 4.83
CA SER A 189 -10.66 -1.01 5.42
C SER A 189 -10.35 -0.35 6.77
N VAL A 190 -9.55 -1.00 7.61
CA VAL A 190 -9.14 -0.45 8.91
C VAL A 190 -8.20 0.74 8.72
N ALA A 191 -7.23 0.62 7.81
CA ALA A 191 -6.30 1.68 7.50
C ALA A 191 -6.97 2.93 6.93
N ASP A 192 -7.94 2.77 6.00
CA ASP A 192 -8.72 3.89 5.44
C ASP A 192 -9.47 4.63 6.55
N ALA A 193 -10.08 3.91 7.49
CA ALA A 193 -10.75 4.52 8.64
C ALA A 193 -9.78 5.35 9.50
N LEU A 194 -8.60 4.81 9.81
CA LEU A 194 -7.61 5.49 10.64
C LEU A 194 -7.01 6.72 9.96
N ILE A 195 -6.68 6.61 8.68
CA ILE A 195 -6.11 7.71 7.90
C ILE A 195 -7.12 8.84 7.76
N VAL A 196 -8.39 8.54 7.44
CA VAL A 196 -9.43 9.56 7.26
C VAL A 196 -9.80 10.25 8.57
N HIS A 197 -9.75 9.53 9.70
CA HIS A 197 -10.03 10.09 11.02
C HIS A 197 -8.90 10.99 11.56
N SER A 198 -7.71 10.99 10.93
CA SER A 198 -6.62 11.88 11.33
C SER A 198 -6.93 13.34 10.95
N HIS A 199 -7.45 14.10 11.91
CA HIS A 199 -7.73 15.53 11.77
C HIS A 199 -6.44 16.40 11.83
N GLY A 200 -5.38 16.01 11.11
CA GLY A 200 -4.07 16.69 11.14
C GLY A 200 -3.22 16.36 12.37
N VAL A 201 -3.71 15.49 13.25
CA VAL A 201 -3.04 14.98 14.44
C VAL A 201 -2.65 13.52 14.16
N GLN A 202 -1.35 13.20 14.23
CA GLN A 202 -0.82 11.86 14.06
C GLN A 202 -0.79 11.13 15.41
N SER A 203 -1.59 10.08 15.59
CA SER A 203 -1.43 9.20 16.77
C SER A 203 -0.37 8.14 16.48
N PRO A 204 0.63 8.00 17.36
CA PRO A 204 1.59 6.90 17.28
C PRO A 204 0.94 5.51 17.30
N LEU A 205 -0.17 5.35 18.05
CA LEU A 205 -0.90 4.09 18.15
C LEU A 205 -1.61 3.77 16.82
N ALA A 206 -2.22 4.78 16.18
CA ALA A 206 -2.83 4.60 14.86
C ALA A 206 -1.77 4.25 13.79
N ALA A 207 -0.60 4.89 13.82
CA ALA A 207 0.52 4.58 12.92
C ALA A 207 1.02 3.13 13.11
N MET A 208 1.17 2.67 14.36
CA MET A 208 1.51 1.28 14.68
C MET A 208 0.49 0.29 14.16
N VAL A 209 -0.80 0.52 14.42
CA VAL A 209 -1.88 -0.38 13.96
C VAL A 209 -1.88 -0.46 12.44
N CYS A 210 -1.73 0.67 11.75
CA CYS A 210 -1.59 0.70 10.29
C CYS A 210 -0.40 -0.14 9.82
N SER A 211 0.81 0.11 10.33
CA SER A 211 2.02 -0.64 9.94
C SER A 211 1.97 -2.13 10.32
N GLY A 212 1.30 -2.47 11.41
CA GLY A 212 1.10 -3.85 11.83
C GLY A 212 0.16 -4.61 10.89
N LEU A 213 -0.90 -3.96 10.39
CA LEU A 213 -1.85 -4.58 9.48
C LEU A 213 -1.23 -4.90 8.12
N LEU A 214 -0.55 -3.94 7.50
CA LEU A 214 0.26 -4.18 6.31
C LEU A 214 1.58 -3.39 6.40
N PRO A 215 2.73 -4.02 6.08
CA PRO A 215 4.01 -3.33 6.06
C PRO A 215 3.95 -2.05 5.21
N GLY A 216 4.31 -0.91 5.81
CA GLY A 216 4.37 0.37 5.10
C GLY A 216 3.10 1.22 5.15
N LEU A 217 1.98 0.72 5.68
CA LEU A 217 0.78 1.56 5.88
C LEU A 217 0.97 2.63 6.96
N GLY A 218 1.77 2.39 8.01
CA GLY A 218 2.12 3.45 8.96
C GLY A 218 2.97 4.55 8.32
N GLN A 219 3.79 4.20 7.31
CA GLN A 219 4.53 5.18 6.52
C GLN A 219 3.60 6.03 5.66
N VAL A 220 2.55 5.43 5.09
CA VAL A 220 1.47 6.15 4.41
C VAL A 220 0.74 7.09 5.36
N TYR A 221 0.45 6.63 6.58
CA TYR A 221 -0.21 7.44 7.61
C TYR A 221 0.63 8.68 7.97
N ASN A 222 1.93 8.48 8.24
CA ASN A 222 2.89 9.54 8.58
C ASN A 222 3.23 10.46 7.39
N GLY A 223 3.03 10.00 6.16
CA GLY A 223 3.36 10.74 4.92
C GLY A 223 4.76 10.45 4.36
N SER A 224 5.48 9.48 4.94
CA SER A 224 6.84 9.07 4.57
C SER A 224 6.85 8.05 3.41
N TYR A 225 6.25 8.41 2.26
CA TYR A 225 6.05 7.48 1.14
C TYR A 225 7.33 6.90 0.53
N TRP A 226 8.44 7.63 0.61
CA TRP A 226 9.72 7.22 0.03
C TRP A 226 10.30 5.95 0.68
N LYS A 227 9.90 5.62 1.92
CA LYS A 227 10.33 4.40 2.62
C LYS A 227 9.62 3.13 2.10
N ILE A 228 8.46 3.28 1.45
CA ILE A 228 7.61 2.16 1.03
C ILE A 228 8.32 1.25 0.02
N PRO A 229 8.95 1.76 -1.08
CA PRO A 229 9.67 0.89 -2.01
C PRO A 229 10.79 0.09 -1.35
N ILE A 230 11.44 0.65 -0.31
CA ILE A 230 12.52 -0.04 0.42
C ILE A 230 11.95 -1.18 1.24
N ILE A 231 10.87 -0.95 1.99
CA ILE A 231 10.19 -1.97 2.80
C ILE A 231 9.72 -3.12 1.91
N TYR A 232 9.03 -2.80 0.81
CA TYR A 232 8.50 -3.83 -0.10
C TYR A 232 9.61 -4.52 -0.88
N GLY A 233 10.67 -3.81 -1.28
CA GLY A 233 11.83 -4.39 -1.94
C GLY A 233 12.56 -5.40 -1.06
N ALA A 234 12.86 -5.01 0.19
CA ALA A 234 13.48 -5.89 1.17
C ALA A 234 12.57 -7.07 1.54
N GLY A 235 11.28 -6.82 1.76
CA GLY A 235 10.31 -7.87 2.07
C GLY A 235 10.17 -8.88 0.93
N PHE A 236 10.04 -8.40 -0.31
CA PHE A 236 9.96 -9.26 -1.50
C PHE A 236 11.22 -10.10 -1.69
N TYR A 237 12.39 -9.50 -1.50
CA TYR A 237 13.67 -10.21 -1.55
C TYR A 237 13.73 -11.33 -0.51
N LEU A 238 13.38 -11.06 0.75
CA LEU A 238 13.42 -12.05 1.83
C LEU A 238 12.41 -13.17 1.59
N VAL A 239 11.17 -12.85 1.22
CA VAL A 239 10.13 -13.85 0.91
C VAL A 239 10.56 -14.75 -0.26
N SER A 240 11.13 -14.15 -1.31
CA SER A 240 11.64 -14.90 -2.46
C SER A 240 12.78 -15.85 -2.08
N ASN A 241 13.67 -15.43 -1.17
CA ASN A 241 14.71 -16.29 -0.62
C ASN A 241 14.13 -17.44 0.22
N ILE A 242 13.16 -17.17 1.09
CA ILE A 242 12.50 -18.19 1.92
C ILE A 242 11.86 -19.26 1.03
N VAL A 243 11.09 -18.85 0.01
CA VAL A 243 10.44 -19.80 -0.92
C VAL A 243 11.48 -20.61 -1.67
N ARG A 244 12.50 -19.96 -2.23
CA ARG A 244 13.58 -20.64 -2.97
C ARG A 244 14.31 -21.65 -2.11
N TYR A 245 14.70 -21.29 -0.88
CA TYR A 245 15.40 -22.19 0.02
C TYR A 245 14.50 -23.30 0.55
N ASN A 246 13.20 -23.06 0.73
CA ASN A 246 12.26 -24.11 1.08
C ASN A 246 12.12 -25.17 -0.02
N VAL A 247 11.99 -24.75 -1.28
CA VAL A 247 11.93 -25.67 -2.42
C VAL A 247 13.21 -26.50 -2.52
N LEU A 248 14.39 -25.86 -2.38
CA LEU A 248 15.66 -26.59 -2.38
C LEU A 248 15.75 -27.56 -1.21
N TYR A 249 15.39 -27.13 -0.01
CA TYR A 249 15.34 -27.96 1.18
C TYR A 249 14.47 -29.22 0.97
N GLU A 250 13.24 -29.07 0.46
CA GLU A 250 12.34 -30.20 0.19
C GLU A 250 12.92 -31.18 -0.84
N ARG A 251 13.56 -30.67 -1.91
CA ARG A 251 14.21 -31.51 -2.93
C ARG A 251 15.36 -32.33 -2.34
N TYR A 252 16.27 -31.70 -1.59
CA TYR A 252 17.39 -32.39 -0.97
C TYR A 252 16.96 -33.33 0.15
N GLN A 253 15.90 -32.98 0.90
CA GLN A 253 15.33 -33.85 1.92
C GLN A 253 14.71 -35.10 1.28
N THR A 254 13.96 -34.94 0.19
CA THR A 254 13.35 -36.07 -0.53
C THR A 254 14.41 -37.03 -1.08
N ALA A 255 15.48 -36.51 -1.64
CA ALA A 255 16.62 -37.32 -2.09
C ALA A 255 17.35 -38.04 -0.97
N LEU A 256 17.56 -37.36 0.18
CA LEU A 256 18.19 -37.99 1.34
C LEU A 256 17.33 -39.14 1.86
N VAL A 257 16.01 -38.95 1.93
CA VAL A 257 15.07 -40.01 2.29
C VAL A 257 15.12 -41.15 1.28
N ALA A 258 15.12 -40.85 -0.02
CA ALA A 258 15.23 -41.84 -1.09
C ALA A 258 16.54 -42.66 -1.04
N LEU A 259 17.65 -42.06 -0.59
CA LEU A 259 18.93 -42.75 -0.43
C LEU A 259 18.97 -43.67 0.80
N LEU A 260 18.24 -43.29 1.85
CA LEU A 260 18.14 -44.06 3.10
C LEU A 260 17.03 -45.11 3.06
N ASP A 261 16.21 -45.09 2.01
CA ASP A 261 15.14 -46.06 1.77
C ASP A 261 15.74 -47.38 1.27
N ASP A 262 15.31 -48.51 1.86
CA ASP A 262 15.79 -49.86 1.53
C ASP A 262 15.11 -50.44 0.27
N ASP A 263 14.22 -49.67 -0.39
CA ASP A 263 13.50 -50.10 -1.59
C ASP A 263 14.34 -49.90 -2.88
N PRO A 264 14.65 -50.98 -3.64
CA PRO A 264 15.39 -50.91 -4.90
C PRO A 264 14.71 -50.11 -6.02
N SER A 265 13.42 -49.79 -5.87
CA SER A 265 12.64 -49.03 -6.85
C SER A 265 12.65 -47.52 -6.61
N THR A 266 13.11 -47.06 -5.45
CA THR A 266 13.19 -45.64 -5.10
C THR A 266 14.40 -45.01 -5.81
N THR A 267 14.14 -44.10 -6.74
CA THR A 267 15.20 -43.41 -7.51
C THR A 267 15.36 -41.97 -7.03
N ASP A 268 16.59 -41.62 -6.65
CA ASP A 268 16.97 -40.25 -6.33
C ASP A 268 17.01 -39.37 -7.60
N GLU A 269 16.60 -38.10 -7.49
CA GLU A 269 16.72 -37.08 -8.53
C GLU A 269 18.16 -37.00 -9.09
N TRP A 270 19.16 -37.20 -8.22
CA TRP A 270 20.57 -37.14 -8.59
C TRP A 270 21.19 -38.49 -8.92
N GLN A 271 20.40 -39.57 -9.01
CA GLN A 271 20.83 -40.91 -9.43
C GLN A 271 22.08 -41.42 -8.68
N GLY A 272 22.19 -41.10 -7.38
CA GLY A 272 23.34 -41.51 -6.57
C GLY A 272 24.66 -40.79 -6.90
N LYS A 273 24.65 -39.75 -7.75
CA LYS A 273 25.84 -38.92 -8.04
C LYS A 273 26.28 -38.07 -6.86
N ARG A 274 25.47 -38.00 -5.80
CA ARG A 274 25.78 -37.28 -4.56
C ARG A 274 25.93 -38.26 -3.40
N SER A 275 26.95 -38.03 -2.60
CA SER A 275 27.15 -38.78 -1.35
C SER A 275 26.10 -38.37 -0.31
N GLN A 276 25.75 -39.30 0.60
CA GLN A 276 24.89 -39.04 1.75
C GLN A 276 25.32 -37.78 2.51
N ARG A 277 26.62 -37.63 2.75
CA ARG A 277 27.20 -36.49 3.48
C ARG A 277 26.98 -35.14 2.78
N ASP A 278 27.01 -35.11 1.44
CA ASP A 278 26.70 -33.89 0.67
C ASP A 278 25.21 -33.55 0.77
N LEU A 279 24.32 -34.55 0.73
CA LEU A 279 22.89 -34.36 0.87
C LEU A 279 22.53 -33.83 2.27
N GLU A 280 23.04 -34.45 3.33
CA GLU A 280 22.88 -33.99 4.72
C GLU A 280 23.34 -32.54 4.91
N TYR A 281 24.54 -32.22 4.43
CA TYR A 281 25.08 -30.86 4.48
C TYR A 281 24.16 -29.85 3.77
N ARG A 282 23.62 -30.20 2.60
CA ARG A 282 22.72 -29.33 1.83
C ARG A 282 21.37 -29.15 2.50
N VAL A 283 20.78 -30.20 3.04
CA VAL A 283 19.54 -30.13 3.82
C VAL A 283 19.72 -29.15 4.98
N ASP A 284 20.79 -29.31 5.76
CA ASP A 284 21.09 -28.42 6.88
C ASP A 284 21.35 -26.98 6.44
N TYR A 285 22.10 -26.79 5.35
CA TYR A 285 22.37 -25.47 4.79
C TYR A 285 21.09 -24.76 4.37
N TYR A 286 20.24 -25.38 3.54
CA TYR A 286 19.02 -24.73 3.04
C TYR A 286 17.98 -24.51 4.14
N ARG A 287 17.90 -25.42 5.11
CA ARG A 287 17.08 -25.22 6.32
C ARG A 287 17.52 -23.96 7.07
N ARG A 288 18.81 -23.85 7.39
CA ARG A 288 19.36 -22.70 8.12
C ARG A 288 19.18 -21.40 7.37
N GLU A 289 19.44 -21.38 6.06
CA GLU A 289 19.27 -20.16 5.25
C GLU A 289 17.80 -19.73 5.14
N ARG A 290 16.87 -20.67 4.98
CA ARG A 290 15.42 -20.39 5.02
C ARG A 290 15.03 -19.77 6.36
N ASP A 291 15.45 -20.39 7.46
CA ASP A 291 15.09 -19.96 8.81
C ASP A 291 15.73 -18.59 9.14
N PHE A 292 16.97 -18.34 8.69
CA PHE A 292 17.63 -17.04 8.81
C PHE A 292 16.87 -15.94 8.04
N ASN A 293 16.46 -16.20 6.80
CA ASN A 293 15.67 -15.23 6.03
C ASN A 293 14.29 -14.99 6.66
N ALA A 294 13.68 -16.02 7.28
CA ALA A 294 12.43 -15.88 8.03
C ALA A 294 12.61 -14.98 9.26
N ILE A 295 13.72 -15.11 10.00
CA ILE A 295 14.07 -14.24 11.12
C ILE A 295 14.28 -12.80 10.63
N LEU A 296 15.02 -12.59 9.53
CA LEU A 296 15.21 -11.27 8.94
C LEU A 296 13.89 -10.64 8.50
N LEU A 297 12.96 -11.43 7.96
CA LEU A 297 11.64 -10.94 7.58
C LEU A 297 10.83 -10.49 8.81
N ALA A 298 10.88 -11.26 9.89
CA ALA A 298 10.26 -10.88 11.16
C ALA A 298 10.88 -9.61 11.75
N LEU A 299 12.21 -9.47 11.66
CA LEU A 299 12.91 -8.26 12.08
C LEU A 299 12.52 -7.05 11.24
N LEU A 300 12.45 -7.19 9.92
CA LEU A 300 11.98 -6.14 9.01
C LEU A 300 10.55 -5.70 9.35
N TYR A 301 9.67 -6.66 9.64
CA TYR A 301 8.30 -6.38 10.06
C TYR A 301 8.24 -5.62 11.40
N ALA A 302 9.00 -6.05 12.41
CA ALA A 302 9.07 -5.35 13.69
C ALA A 302 9.64 -3.93 13.54
N MET A 303 10.73 -3.79 12.79
CA MET A 303 11.35 -2.49 12.50
C MET A 303 10.40 -1.56 11.76
N ASN A 304 9.58 -2.07 10.84
CA ASN A 304 8.55 -1.29 10.15
C ASN A 304 7.56 -0.64 11.11
N VAL A 305 7.09 -1.40 12.10
CA VAL A 305 6.11 -0.94 13.09
C VAL A 305 6.75 0.09 14.03
N VAL A 306 7.97 -0.17 14.49
CA VAL A 306 8.72 0.74 15.37
C VAL A 306 9.05 2.04 14.65
N ASP A 307 9.51 1.98 13.40
CA ASP A 307 9.82 3.18 12.60
C ASP A 307 8.58 4.06 12.41
N ALA A 308 7.42 3.47 12.12
CA ALA A 308 6.17 4.21 12.02
C ALA A 308 5.72 4.84 13.36
N TYR A 309 5.96 4.16 14.48
CA TYR A 309 5.66 4.70 15.81
C TYR A 309 6.54 5.91 16.14
N VAL A 310 7.85 5.79 15.92
CA VAL A 310 8.83 6.85 16.20
C VAL A 310 8.57 8.06 15.30
N ASP A 311 8.35 7.86 14.00
CA ASP A 311 8.02 8.92 13.05
C ASP A 311 6.75 9.70 13.50
N ALA A 312 5.71 8.99 13.92
CA ALA A 312 4.48 9.62 14.41
C ALA A 312 4.69 10.41 15.70
N HIS A 313 5.59 9.96 16.58
CA HIS A 313 5.92 10.67 17.81
C HIS A 313 6.74 11.94 17.53
N LEU A 314 7.68 11.86 16.57
CA LEU A 314 8.52 12.96 16.15
C LEU A 314 7.78 13.99 15.28
N PHE A 315 6.59 13.68 14.75
CA PHE A 315 5.81 14.62 13.94
C PHE A 315 5.51 15.95 14.64
N TYR A 316 5.37 15.94 15.97
CA TYR A 316 5.12 17.14 16.77
C TYR A 316 6.39 17.86 17.20
N TRP A 317 7.56 17.26 16.99
CA TRP A 317 8.82 17.90 17.30
C TRP A 317 9.09 18.97 16.25
N ASN A 318 8.97 20.23 16.65
CA ASN A 318 9.16 21.37 15.76
C ASN A 318 10.66 21.51 15.43
N VAL A 319 11.12 20.89 14.33
CA VAL A 319 12.38 21.26 13.69
C VAL A 319 12.04 22.35 12.70
N ASP A 320 12.24 23.61 13.08
CA ASP A 320 12.04 24.73 12.16
C ASP A 320 12.88 24.50 10.90
N SER A 321 12.21 24.47 9.73
CA SER A 321 12.87 24.27 8.43
C SER A 321 13.78 25.43 8.04
N ASN A 322 13.75 26.51 8.83
CA ASN A 322 14.60 27.69 8.70
C ASN A 322 15.85 27.64 9.60
N LEU A 323 16.14 26.51 10.26
CA LEU A 323 17.40 26.29 10.96
C LEU A 323 18.55 26.18 9.94
N ALA A 324 18.92 27.33 9.38
CA ALA A 324 19.94 27.48 8.37
C ALA A 324 21.12 28.19 9.00
N LEU A 325 22.27 27.51 8.99
CA LEU A 325 23.54 28.15 9.29
C LEU A 325 23.95 28.98 8.06
N ARG A 326 23.81 30.30 8.14
CA ARG A 326 24.33 31.19 7.10
C ARG A 326 25.77 31.55 7.43
N MET A 327 26.69 31.11 6.58
CA MET A 327 28.09 31.55 6.61
C MET A 327 28.25 32.64 5.55
N SER A 328 28.60 33.86 5.96
CA SER A 328 28.92 34.94 5.02
C SER A 328 30.33 35.48 5.29
N PRO A 329 31.17 35.66 4.24
CA PRO A 329 32.45 36.32 4.40
C PRO A 329 32.23 37.81 4.69
N GLU A 330 32.87 38.33 5.73
CA GLU A 330 32.77 39.72 6.16
C GLU A 330 34.19 40.30 6.29
N VAL A 331 34.43 41.46 5.69
CA VAL A 331 35.70 42.17 5.84
C VAL A 331 35.54 43.22 6.93
N ARG A 332 36.26 43.07 8.04
CA ARG A 332 36.19 44.03 9.17
C ARG A 332 37.48 44.84 9.27
N PRO A 333 37.39 46.15 9.53
CA PRO A 333 38.56 46.95 9.88
C PRO A 333 39.09 46.49 11.23
N LEU A 334 40.39 46.19 11.32
CA LEU A 334 41.02 45.88 12.60
C LEU A 334 41.13 47.19 13.40
N MET A 335 40.55 47.25 14.60
CA MET A 335 40.54 48.49 15.38
C MET A 335 41.97 49.03 15.59
N GLY A 336 42.20 50.28 15.18
CA GLY A 336 43.47 50.99 15.39
C GLY A 336 44.46 50.94 14.22
N GLN A 337 44.18 50.25 13.10
CA GLN A 337 45.04 50.26 11.90
C GLN A 337 44.22 50.24 10.60
N GLN A 338 44.78 50.75 9.50
CA GLN A 338 44.18 50.72 8.16
C GLN A 338 44.13 49.31 7.52
N ASN A 339 44.39 48.25 8.29
CA ASN A 339 44.46 46.88 7.79
C ASN A 339 43.07 46.23 7.83
N LEU A 340 42.67 45.62 6.71
CA LEU A 340 41.42 44.87 6.57
C LEU A 340 41.64 43.41 7.00
N ALA A 341 40.77 42.90 7.86
CA ALA A 341 40.77 41.49 8.25
C ALA A 341 39.60 40.75 7.61
N LEU A 342 39.89 39.58 7.04
CA LEU A 342 38.86 38.64 6.59
C LEU A 342 38.30 37.92 7.83
N SER A 343 36.98 37.97 7.98
CA SER A 343 36.26 37.27 9.04
C SER A 343 35.09 36.50 8.44
N MET A 344 34.65 35.44 9.13
CA MET A 344 33.45 34.70 8.75
C MET A 344 32.36 34.98 9.76
N ARG A 345 31.24 35.50 9.30
CA ARG A 345 30.05 35.71 10.12
C ARG A 345 29.20 34.46 10.08
N LEU A 346 28.90 33.93 11.25
CA LEU A 346 28.01 32.79 11.45
C LEU A 346 26.69 33.31 12.03
N GLU A 347 25.62 33.25 11.25
CA GLU A 347 24.28 33.53 11.74
C GLU A 347 23.51 32.20 11.89
N LEU A 348 23.10 31.89 13.12
CA LEU A 348 22.06 30.89 13.36
C LEU A 348 20.71 31.60 13.38
N GLN A 349 19.84 31.23 12.44
CA GLN A 349 18.42 31.56 12.49
C GLN A 349 17.71 30.40 13.16
N PHE A 350 17.07 30.66 14.30
CA PHE A 350 16.24 29.71 15.04
C PHE A 350 14.83 30.26 15.19
#